data_AF-A0A7L3HXW3-F1
#
_entry.id   AF-A0A7L3HXW3-F1
#
_cell.length_a   1.000
_cell.length_b   1.000
_cell.length_c   1.000
_cell.angle_alpha   90.00
_cell.angle_beta   90.00
_cell.angle_gamma   90.00
#
_symmetry.space_group_name_H-M   'P 1'
#
loop_
_entity.id
_entity.type
_entity.pdbx_description
1 polymer ?
#
loop_
_entity_poly.entity_id
_entity_poly.type
_entity_poly.pdbx_seq_one_letter_code
_entity_poly.pdbx_strand_id
1 'polypeptide(L)'
;MEKGPFSVEWLAQSSRCGAQEGMPGESRPVPASTPPSVPADTARQREAAERSSPGHEAGAVGAAPGRSRTKFSAAQLQELERSFREQRYIGAGEKRRLAAVLNLSQSQIKTWFQNRRMKFKRQTQDAR
;
A
#
# COMPACT_ATOMS: atom_id res chain seq x y z
N MET A 1 10.22 20.66 -20.75
CA MET A 1 10.45 19.88 -19.53
C MET A 1 9.36 18.83 -19.43
N GLU A 2 9.64 17.65 -19.97
CA GLU A 2 8.69 16.54 -20.04
C GLU A 2 8.48 15.98 -18.64
N LYS A 3 7.32 16.27 -18.04
CA LYS A 3 6.98 15.81 -16.70
C LYS A 3 6.64 14.31 -16.80
N GLY A 4 7.66 13.48 -16.59
CA GLY A 4 7.51 12.03 -16.59
C GLY A 4 6.50 11.54 -15.54
N PRO A 5 5.97 10.30 -15.69
CA PRO A 5 4.78 9.78 -15.00
C PRO A 5 4.97 9.48 -13.50
N PHE A 6 5.91 10.13 -12.82
CA PHE A 6 6.29 9.83 -11.43
C PHE A 6 6.48 11.07 -10.54
N SER A 7 6.03 12.25 -10.98
CA SER A 7 5.90 13.39 -10.07
C SER A 7 4.79 13.08 -9.04
N VAL A 8 4.96 13.51 -7.78
CA VAL A 8 3.92 13.40 -6.74
C VAL A 8 2.61 14.07 -7.20
N GLU A 9 2.71 15.08 -8.06
CA GLU A 9 1.57 15.65 -8.77
C GLU A 9 0.86 14.64 -9.68
N TRP A 10 1.56 13.81 -10.47
CA TRP A 10 0.90 12.81 -11.34
C TRP A 10 0.05 11.83 -10.51
N LEU A 11 0.61 11.38 -9.37
CA LEU A 11 -0.08 10.43 -8.48
C LEU A 11 -1.28 11.09 -7.78
N ALA A 12 -1.23 12.39 -7.53
CA ALA A 12 -2.33 13.16 -6.96
C ALA A 12 -3.37 13.62 -8.02
N GLN A 13 -2.95 13.78 -9.27
CA GLN A 13 -3.76 14.32 -10.38
C GLN A 13 -4.59 13.25 -11.08
N SER A 14 -4.15 11.99 -11.10
CA SER A 14 -5.02 10.86 -11.50
C SER A 14 -6.24 10.64 -10.58
N SER A 15 -6.34 11.38 -9.47
CA SER A 15 -7.49 11.33 -8.58
C SER A 15 -8.45 12.52 -8.71
N ARG A 16 -8.15 13.53 -9.56
CA ARG A 16 -8.98 14.74 -9.73
C ARG A 16 -8.90 15.32 -11.15
N CYS A 17 -9.80 14.87 -12.02
CA CYS A 17 -10.46 15.54 -13.17
C CYS A 17 -10.78 14.48 -14.24
N GLY A 18 -11.95 14.44 -14.88
CA GLY A 18 -12.88 15.54 -15.12
C GLY A 18 -14.35 15.16 -15.02
N ALA A 19 -15.11 16.10 -14.45
CA ALA A 19 -16.47 16.38 -14.89
C ALA A 19 -16.40 17.45 -16.00
N GLN A 20 -17.46 17.51 -16.83
CA GLN A 20 -17.82 18.48 -17.89
C GLN A 20 -17.22 18.29 -19.31
N GLU A 21 -17.92 18.33 -20.47
CA GLU A 21 -19.34 18.57 -20.88
C GLU A 21 -19.59 17.97 -22.30
N GLY A 22 -20.87 17.68 -22.65
CA GLY A 22 -21.35 17.56 -24.06
C GLY A 22 -22.42 16.47 -24.34
N MET A 23 -23.71 16.83 -24.29
CA MET A 23 -24.96 16.06 -24.58
C MET A 23 -25.12 15.69 -26.09
N PRO A 24 -26.18 14.98 -26.61
CA PRO A 24 -27.32 14.23 -26.04
C PRO A 24 -27.52 12.80 -26.63
N GLY A 25 -28.44 11.97 -26.08
CA GLY A 25 -28.96 10.80 -26.80
C GLY A 25 -29.45 9.62 -25.94
N GLU A 26 -30.72 9.69 -25.54
CA GLU A 26 -31.74 8.62 -25.47
C GLU A 26 -31.51 7.25 -24.76
N SER A 27 -32.58 6.82 -24.09
CA SER A 27 -32.94 5.45 -23.66
C SER A 27 -32.57 5.03 -22.22
N ARG A 28 -33.48 5.31 -21.30
CA ARG A 28 -33.55 4.71 -19.94
C ARG A 28 -34.38 3.42 -20.00
N PRO A 29 -33.93 2.33 -19.35
CA PRO A 29 -34.87 1.48 -18.62
C PRO A 29 -34.44 1.30 -17.15
N VAL A 30 -35.42 1.37 -16.25
CA VAL A 30 -35.31 0.97 -14.84
C VAL A 30 -35.97 -0.39 -14.65
N PRO A 31 -35.38 -1.28 -13.83
CA PRO A 31 -36.20 -2.18 -13.03
C PRO A 31 -36.01 -1.91 -11.53
N ALA A 32 -37.14 -1.75 -10.85
CA ALA A 32 -37.27 -1.60 -9.42
C ALA A 32 -36.92 -2.90 -8.69
N SER A 33 -36.23 -2.79 -7.55
CA SER A 33 -36.21 -3.83 -6.52
C SER A 33 -36.05 -3.15 -5.17
N THR A 34 -37.18 -3.09 -4.47
CA THR A 34 -37.37 -2.67 -3.09
C THR A 34 -36.65 -3.63 -2.13
N PRO A 35 -35.88 -3.15 -1.14
CA PRO A 35 -35.43 -4.00 -0.04
C PRO A 35 -36.56 -4.20 0.99
N PRO A 36 -36.76 -5.40 1.57
CA PRO A 36 -37.75 -5.61 2.62
C PRO A 36 -37.21 -5.19 4.00
N SER A 37 -38.06 -4.47 4.74
CA SER A 37 -37.92 -4.18 6.17
C SER A 37 -37.95 -5.44 7.03
N VAL A 38 -37.09 -5.51 8.04
CA VAL A 38 -37.30 -6.35 9.24
C VAL A 38 -37.08 -5.49 10.51
N PRO A 39 -37.98 -5.58 11.51
CA PRO A 39 -38.02 -4.69 12.67
C PRO A 39 -37.00 -5.06 13.76
N ALA A 40 -36.58 -4.03 14.49
CA ALA A 40 -35.76 -4.12 15.68
C ALA A 40 -36.61 -4.40 16.92
N ASP A 41 -36.28 -5.44 17.69
CA ASP A 41 -36.46 -5.44 19.14
C ASP A 41 -35.54 -6.44 19.84
N THR A 42 -35.23 -6.12 21.10
CA THR A 42 -34.72 -6.97 22.19
C THR A 42 -33.22 -6.93 22.52
N ALA A 43 -32.87 -5.90 23.28
CA ALA A 43 -32.13 -5.94 24.55
C ALA A 43 -31.22 -7.15 24.89
N ARG A 44 -29.94 -6.85 25.16
CA ARG A 44 -29.23 -7.42 26.32
C ARG A 44 -28.09 -6.49 26.78
N GLN A 45 -28.28 -5.93 27.98
CA GLN A 45 -27.31 -5.18 28.79
C GLN A 45 -26.14 -6.06 29.26
N ARG A 46 -24.97 -5.45 29.50
CA ARG A 46 -24.12 -5.51 30.73
C ARG A 46 -22.74 -4.92 30.39
N GLU A 47 -22.34 -3.75 30.88
CA GLU A 47 -21.98 -3.31 32.26
C GLU A 47 -20.46 -3.21 32.45
N ALA A 48 -20.02 -1.95 32.63
CA ALA A 48 -18.94 -1.41 33.45
C ALA A 48 -17.59 -2.14 33.60
N ALA A 49 -16.52 -1.43 33.23
CA ALA A 49 -15.34 -1.27 34.09
C ALA A 49 -14.65 0.07 33.80
N GLU A 50 -15.06 1.08 34.56
CA GLU A 50 -14.39 2.36 34.70
C GLU A 50 -13.09 2.15 35.51
N ARG A 51 -11.95 2.70 35.04
CA ARG A 51 -10.98 3.27 35.99
C ARG A 51 -10.15 4.39 35.37
N SER A 52 -10.48 5.60 35.82
CA SER A 52 -9.60 6.76 36.06
C SER A 52 -8.85 7.40 34.88
N SER A 53 -9.29 8.60 34.51
CA SER A 53 -8.44 9.72 34.06
C SER A 53 -7.72 10.35 35.29
N PRO A 54 -6.56 11.03 35.14
CA PRO A 54 -6.56 12.43 34.72
C PRO A 54 -5.43 12.80 33.73
N GLY A 55 -5.61 13.94 33.06
CA GLY A 55 -4.94 14.31 31.82
C GLY A 55 -3.46 14.74 31.88
N HIS A 56 -2.93 14.89 30.68
CA HIS A 56 -1.89 15.86 30.34
C HIS A 56 -2.22 16.40 28.94
N GLU A 57 -2.65 17.66 28.92
CA GLU A 57 -2.66 18.51 27.74
C GLU A 57 -1.19 18.83 27.38
N ALA A 58 -0.72 18.39 26.22
CA ALA A 58 0.32 19.08 25.43
C ALA A 58 0.45 18.38 24.08
N GLY A 59 0.09 19.10 23.02
CA GLY A 59 -0.05 18.57 21.67
C GLY A 59 1.24 18.08 21.03
N ALA A 60 1.09 17.13 20.11
CA ALA A 60 1.87 17.03 18.89
C ALA A 60 1.18 16.02 17.98
N VAL A 61 0.53 16.54 16.93
CA VAL A 61 0.32 15.91 15.62
C VAL A 61 0.21 14.38 15.59
N GLY A 62 -1.02 13.90 15.42
CA GLY A 62 -1.29 12.56 14.92
C GLY A 62 -0.76 12.37 13.49
N ALA A 63 0.56 12.22 13.36
CA ALA A 63 1.17 11.53 12.24
C ALA A 63 1.40 10.11 12.73
N ALA A 64 0.63 9.15 12.20
CA ALA A 64 0.98 7.74 12.30
C ALA A 64 2.49 7.62 12.02
N PRO A 65 3.30 7.02 12.90
CA PRO A 65 4.74 6.94 12.71
C PRO A 65 4.99 6.13 11.44
N GLY A 66 5.19 6.83 10.32
CA GLY A 66 5.58 6.22 9.06
C GLY A 66 6.83 5.42 9.35
N ARG A 67 6.80 4.11 9.07
CA ARG A 67 7.91 3.19 9.39
C ARG A 67 9.20 3.83 8.91
N SER A 68 10.04 4.24 9.86
CA SER A 68 11.30 4.92 9.57
C SER A 68 12.04 4.11 8.52
N ARG A 69 12.37 4.77 7.41
CA ARG A 69 12.89 4.11 6.22
C ARG A 69 14.25 3.50 6.52
N THR A 70 14.30 2.19 6.75
CA THR A 70 15.54 1.47 7.03
C THR A 70 16.40 1.37 5.76
N LYS A 71 17.69 1.72 5.86
CA LYS A 71 18.69 1.43 4.82
C LYS A 71 19.28 0.03 5.08
N PHE A 72 19.40 -0.77 4.02
CA PHE A 72 20.10 -2.06 4.08
C PHE A 72 21.62 -1.84 4.08
N SER A 73 22.37 -2.71 4.77
CA SER A 73 23.83 -2.69 4.74
C SER A 73 24.36 -3.15 3.38
N ALA A 74 25.62 -2.84 3.07
CA ALA A 74 26.26 -3.28 1.82
C ALA A 74 26.28 -4.81 1.68
N ALA A 75 26.58 -5.54 2.76
CA ALA A 75 26.59 -6.99 2.77
C ALA A 75 25.18 -7.57 2.50
N GLN A 76 24.13 -6.98 3.09
CA GLN A 76 22.75 -7.39 2.82
C GLN A 76 22.37 -7.18 1.36
N LEU A 77 22.76 -6.04 0.77
CA LEU A 77 22.49 -5.76 -0.63
C LEU A 77 23.21 -6.73 -1.57
N GLN A 78 24.48 -7.04 -1.30
CA GLN A 78 25.25 -7.99 -2.11
C GLN A 78 24.61 -9.37 -2.14
N GLU A 79 24.14 -9.87 -0.99
CA GLU A 79 23.45 -11.15 -0.89
C GLU A 79 22.14 -11.17 -1.69
N LEU A 80 21.34 -10.11 -1.54
CA LEU A 80 20.08 -9.95 -2.25
C LEU A 80 20.29 -9.86 -3.77
N GLU A 81 21.34 -9.15 -4.20
CA GLU A 81 21.70 -9.03 -5.62
C GLU A 81 22.24 -10.32 -6.21
N ARG A 82 23.04 -11.08 -5.46
CA ARG A 82 23.47 -12.42 -5.85
C ARG A 82 22.26 -13.32 -6.09
N SER A 83 21.36 -13.41 -5.11
CA SER A 83 20.13 -14.20 -5.23
C SER A 83 19.25 -13.74 -6.40
N PHE A 84 19.17 -12.43 -6.66
CA PHE A 84 18.39 -11.87 -7.77
C PHE A 84 18.95 -12.23 -9.15
N ARG A 85 20.28 -12.33 -9.29
CA ARG A 85 20.93 -12.74 -10.54
C ARG A 85 20.58 -14.18 -10.91
N GLU A 86 20.49 -15.05 -9.91
CA GLU A 86 20.09 -16.45 -10.07
C GLU A 86 18.60 -16.56 -10.35
N GLN A 87 17.77 -15.90 -9.54
CA GLN A 87 16.31 -15.99 -9.63
C GLN A 87 15.65 -14.62 -9.46
N ARG A 88 15.11 -14.08 -10.57
CA ARG A 88 14.44 -12.77 -10.59
C ARG A 88 13.16 -12.71 -9.73
N TYR A 89 12.60 -13.86 -9.37
CA TYR A 89 11.36 -14.03 -8.60
C TYR A 89 11.51 -15.11 -7.55
N ILE A 90 11.69 -14.76 -6.28
CA ILE A 90 11.84 -15.74 -5.20
C ILE A 90 10.50 -16.29 -4.70
N GLY A 91 10.47 -17.59 -4.39
CA GLY A 91 9.35 -18.28 -3.78
C GLY A 91 9.26 -18.06 -2.26
N ALA A 92 8.25 -18.66 -1.62
CA ALA A 92 8.02 -18.52 -0.17
C ALA A 92 9.15 -19.14 0.68
N GLY A 93 9.67 -20.31 0.27
CA GLY A 93 10.78 -20.96 0.96
C GLY A 93 12.06 -20.12 0.96
N GLU A 94 12.47 -19.65 -0.23
CA GLU A 94 13.67 -18.84 -0.38
C GLU A 94 13.55 -17.49 0.32
N LYS A 95 12.37 -16.87 0.28
CA LYS A 95 12.09 -15.67 1.07
C LYS A 95 12.31 -15.88 2.56
N ARG A 96 11.87 -17.02 3.12
CA ARG A 96 12.06 -17.34 4.54
C ARG A 96 13.54 -17.54 4.87
N ARG A 97 14.29 -18.24 4.00
CA ARG A 97 15.73 -18.46 4.14
C ARG A 97 16.50 -17.13 4.16
N LEU A 98 16.29 -16.28 3.16
CA LEU A 98 16.97 -14.98 3.07
C LEU A 98 16.62 -14.04 4.23
N ALA A 99 15.37 -14.06 4.68
CA ALA A 99 14.94 -13.32 5.86
C ALA A 99 15.75 -13.71 7.11
N ALA A 100 15.94 -15.01 7.34
CA ALA A 100 16.72 -15.52 8.46
C ALA A 100 18.21 -15.17 8.34
N VAL A 101 18.81 -15.39 7.17
CA VAL A 101 20.25 -15.14 6.94
C VAL A 101 20.60 -13.66 7.06
N LEU A 102 19.75 -12.77 6.54
CA LEU A 102 20.02 -11.34 6.49
C LEU A 102 19.47 -10.56 7.68
N ASN A 103 18.80 -11.23 8.63
CA ASN A 103 18.07 -10.63 9.74
C ASN A 103 17.08 -9.54 9.26
N LEU A 104 16.33 -9.87 8.20
CA LEU A 104 15.31 -9.01 7.61
C LEU A 104 13.94 -9.69 7.68
N SER A 105 12.86 -8.92 7.67
CA SER A 105 11.52 -9.48 7.55
C SER A 105 11.23 -9.97 6.13
N GLN A 106 10.42 -11.02 6.02
CA GLN A 106 9.91 -11.52 4.74
C GLN A 106 9.24 -10.43 3.88
N SER A 107 8.64 -9.42 4.52
CA SER A 107 8.04 -8.27 3.85
C SER A 107 9.10 -7.34 3.25
N GLN A 108 10.18 -7.05 3.97
CA GLN A 108 11.30 -6.26 3.43
C GLN A 108 11.95 -6.97 2.23
N ILE A 109 12.14 -8.28 2.32
CA ILE A 109 12.64 -9.11 1.21
C ILE A 109 11.69 -9.02 0.01
N LYS A 110 10.37 -9.17 0.22
CA LYS A 110 9.35 -9.02 -0.84
C LYS A 110 9.47 -7.65 -1.53
N THR A 111 9.50 -6.58 -0.74
CA THR A 111 9.54 -5.20 -1.26
C THR A 111 10.85 -4.93 -2.00
N TRP A 112 11.99 -5.42 -1.48
CA TRP A 112 13.27 -5.29 -2.16
C TRP A 112 13.25 -5.98 -3.53
N PHE A 113 12.76 -7.21 -3.62
CA PHE A 113 12.66 -7.94 -4.90
C PHE A 113 11.68 -7.28 -5.87
N GLN A 114 10.59 -6.68 -5.38
CA GLN A 114 9.69 -5.89 -6.23
C GLN A 114 10.40 -4.66 -6.80
N ASN A 115 11.06 -3.88 -5.94
CA ASN A 115 11.82 -2.69 -6.36
C ASN A 115 12.96 -3.05 -7.32
N ARG A 116 13.66 -4.15 -7.07
CA ARG A 116 14.78 -4.60 -7.89
C ARG A 116 14.33 -4.95 -9.32
N ARG A 117 13.19 -5.64 -9.47
CA ARG A 117 12.58 -5.94 -10.78
C ARG A 117 12.16 -4.67 -11.52
N MET A 118 11.56 -3.70 -10.82
CA MET A 118 11.19 -2.42 -11.45
C MET A 118 12.42 -1.68 -11.98
N LYS A 119 13.50 -1.62 -11.19
CA LYS A 119 14.78 -1.04 -11.65
C LYS A 119 15.33 -1.79 -12.86
N PHE A 120 15.32 -3.13 -12.84
CA PHE A 120 15.80 -3.95 -13.96
C PHE A 120 15.00 -3.67 -15.23
N LYS A 121 13.67 -3.65 -15.16
CA LYS A 121 12.80 -3.33 -16.30
C LYS A 121 13.12 -1.95 -16.89
N ARG A 122 13.29 -0.93 -16.05
CA ARG A 122 13.66 0.41 -16.51
C ARG A 122 15.01 0.41 -17.21
N GLN A 123 16.02 -0.24 -16.64
CA GLN A 123 17.34 -0.34 -17.27
C GLN A 123 17.31 -1.04 -18.64
N THR A 124 16.43 -2.03 -18.82
CA THR A 124 16.25 -2.69 -20.11
C THR A 124 15.48 -1.84 -21.12
N GLN A 125 14.59 -0.95 -20.67
CA GLN A 125 13.81 -0.05 -21.54
C GLN A 125 14.56 1.22 -21.92
N ASP A 126 15.31 1.84 -21.00
CA ASP A 126 16.19 2.99 -21.28
C ASP A 126 17.36 2.63 -22.21
N ALA A 127 17.72 1.35 -22.29
CA ALA A 127 18.78 0.87 -23.18
C ALA A 127 18.31 0.59 -24.62
N ARG A 128 17.04 0.87 -24.93
CA ARG A 128 16.43 0.69 -26.26
C ARG A 128 15.98 2.03 -26.81
#